data_AF-A0A0X3Y2A6-F1
#
_entry.id   AF-A0A0X3Y2A6-F1
#
_cell.length_a   1.000
_cell.length_b   1.000
_cell.length_c   1.000
_cell.angle_alpha   90.00
_cell.angle_beta   90.00
_cell.angle_gamma   90.00
#
_symmetry.space_group_name_H-M   'P 1'
#
loop_
_entity.id
_entity.type
_entity.pdbx_description
1 polymer ?
#
loop_
_entity_poly.entity_id
_entity_poly.type
_entity_poly.pdbx_seq_one_letter_code
_entity_poly.pdbx_strand_id
1 'polypeptide(L)'
;MENFSKFEEYVFNIPKLTFGRVTRIANLVTLVIDSGQLFYNKNYQVVLNIPKKFRPKSTIFFSASYRNTNKSTTFYISPNGDVTKSGTDDDQGAYYFTITYPVD
;
A
#
# COMPACT_ATOMS: atom_id res chain seq x y z
N MET A 1 23.60 5.34 -21.11
CA MET A 1 22.15 5.32 -21.38
C MET A 1 21.46 4.92 -20.10
N GLU A 2 20.74 5.85 -19.45
CA GLU A 2 19.84 5.49 -18.36
C GLU A 2 18.69 4.65 -18.94
N ASN A 3 18.50 3.46 -18.37
CA ASN A 3 17.51 2.52 -18.88
C ASN A 3 16.13 2.87 -18.30
N PHE A 4 15.50 3.92 -18.83
CA PHE A 4 14.15 4.38 -18.46
C PHE A 4 13.02 3.36 -18.77
N SER A 5 13.36 2.15 -19.23
CA SER A 5 12.42 1.19 -19.81
C SER A 5 12.09 -0.03 -18.93
N LYS A 6 12.76 -0.22 -17.79
CA LYS A 6 12.55 -1.43 -16.99
C LYS A 6 11.28 -1.31 -16.15
N PHE A 7 10.20 -1.87 -16.66
CA PHE A 7 8.99 -2.15 -15.89
C PHE A 7 9.21 -3.36 -15.00
N GLU A 8 8.93 -3.22 -13.71
CA GLU A 8 8.89 -4.34 -12.77
C GLU A 8 7.54 -4.39 -12.07
N GLU A 9 7.05 -5.60 -11.81
CA GLU A 9 5.77 -5.82 -11.14
C GLU A 9 5.92 -6.88 -10.03
N TYR A 10 5.08 -6.75 -9.02
CA TYR A 10 4.77 -7.82 -8.07
C TYR A 10 3.29 -7.76 -7.73
N VAL A 11 2.61 -8.89 -7.87
CA VAL A 11 1.21 -9.08 -7.50
C VAL A 11 1.16 -9.81 -6.17
N PHE A 12 0.44 -9.24 -5.20
CA PHE A 12 0.25 -9.84 -3.89
C PHE A 12 -0.77 -10.98 -3.99
N ASN A 13 -0.38 -12.18 -3.60
CA ASN A 13 -1.27 -13.33 -3.51
C ASN A 13 -1.47 -13.71 -2.04
N ILE A 14 -2.36 -12.97 -1.35
CA ILE A 14 -2.62 -13.11 0.08
C ILE A 14 -4.11 -13.45 0.28
N PRO A 15 -4.47 -14.46 1.08
CA PRO A 15 -5.87 -14.74 1.37
C PRO A 15 -6.62 -13.51 1.87
N LYS A 16 -7.86 -13.30 1.39
CA LYS A 16 -8.75 -12.18 1.73
C LYS A 16 -8.35 -10.81 1.17
N LEU A 17 -7.21 -10.69 0.49
CA LEU A 17 -6.88 -9.52 -0.31
C LEU A 17 -7.62 -9.62 -1.66
N THR A 18 -8.43 -8.63 -2.00
CA THR A 18 -9.16 -8.63 -3.27
C THR A 18 -8.23 -8.32 -4.45
N PHE A 19 -7.37 -7.31 -4.30
CA PHE A 19 -6.34 -6.99 -5.27
C PHE A 19 -5.16 -6.32 -4.57
N GLY A 20 -3.95 -6.69 -4.98
CA GLY A 20 -2.77 -5.94 -4.57
C GLY A 20 -1.70 -6.05 -5.64
N ARG A 21 -1.16 -4.92 -6.03
CA ARG A 21 -0.06 -4.86 -6.99
C ARG A 21 0.87 -3.70 -6.67
N VAL A 22 2.17 -3.94 -6.79
CA VAL A 22 3.18 -2.90 -6.82
C VAL A 22 3.93 -2.96 -8.15
N THR A 23 4.11 -1.80 -8.78
CA THR A 23 4.84 -1.64 -10.04
C THR A 23 5.96 -0.63 -9.86
N ARG A 24 7.06 -0.79 -10.58
CA ARG A 24 8.16 0.16 -10.68
C ARG A 24 8.40 0.50 -12.14
N ILE A 25 8.46 1.79 -12.44
CA ILE A 25 8.92 2.32 -13.72
C ILE A 25 10.00 3.34 -13.40
N ALA A 26 11.23 3.08 -13.86
CA ALA A 26 12.40 3.86 -13.48
C ALA A 26 12.49 4.04 -11.95
N ASN A 27 12.39 5.27 -11.47
CA ASN A 27 12.54 5.65 -10.06
C ASN A 27 11.19 5.95 -9.38
N LEU A 28 10.08 5.49 -9.96
CA LEU A 28 8.75 5.63 -9.39
C LEU A 28 8.14 4.27 -9.14
N VAL A 29 7.57 4.11 -7.94
CA VAL A 29 6.80 2.94 -7.55
C VAL A 29 5.34 3.35 -7.38
N THR A 30 4.44 2.56 -7.95
CA THR A 30 3.00 2.69 -7.73
C THR A 30 2.47 1.43 -7.05
N LEU A 31 1.84 1.62 -5.88
CA LEU A 31 1.16 0.58 -5.12
C LEU A 31 -0.36 0.78 -5.26
N VAL A 32 -1.06 -0.25 -5.72
CA VAL A 32 -2.53 -0.29 -5.84
C VAL A 32 -3.05 -1.42 -4.98
N ILE A 33 -3.95 -1.12 -4.05
CA ILE A 33 -4.56 -2.07 -3.12
C ILE A 33 -6.08 -1.93 -3.17
N ASP A 34 -6.77 -3.05 -3.35
CA ASP A 34 -8.13 -3.29 -2.86
C ASP A 34 -8.00 -4.31 -1.73
N SER A 35 -8.14 -3.85 -0.49
CA SER A 35 -7.80 -4.64 0.68
C SER A 35 -8.69 -5.86 0.87
N GLY A 36 -9.87 -5.89 0.24
CA GLY A 36 -10.92 -6.85 0.59
C GLY A 36 -11.11 -6.91 2.10
N GLN A 37 -11.13 -8.12 2.66
CA GLN A 37 -11.26 -8.35 4.10
C GLN A 37 -9.91 -8.40 4.84
N LEU A 38 -8.77 -8.30 4.14
CA LEU A 38 -7.45 -8.46 4.77
C LEU A 38 -7.19 -7.42 5.88
N PHE A 39 -7.71 -6.19 5.70
CA PHE A 39 -7.43 -5.06 6.60
C PHE A 39 -8.45 -4.93 7.75
N TYR A 40 -9.44 -5.82 7.81
CA TYR A 40 -10.49 -5.77 8.82
C TYR A 40 -9.89 -5.98 10.22
N ASN A 41 -10.30 -5.15 11.17
CA ASN A 41 -9.82 -5.14 12.56
C ASN A 41 -8.29 -4.99 12.72
N LYS A 42 -7.59 -4.39 11.74
CA LYS A 42 -6.14 -4.17 11.76
C LYS A 42 -5.73 -2.77 12.23
N ASN A 43 -6.35 -2.28 13.30
CA ASN A 43 -6.01 -0.97 13.87
C ASN A 43 -4.58 -1.02 14.43
N TYR A 44 -3.75 -0.03 14.09
CA TYR A 44 -2.35 0.09 14.54
C TYR A 44 -1.48 -1.13 14.21
N GLN A 45 -1.76 -1.82 13.11
CA GLN A 45 -1.05 -3.03 12.68
C GLN A 45 -0.44 -2.88 11.29
N VAL A 46 0.66 -3.60 11.06
CA VAL A 46 1.19 -3.85 9.72
C VAL A 46 0.20 -4.72 8.97
N VAL A 47 -0.21 -4.28 7.78
CA VAL A 47 -1.22 -4.93 6.96
C VAL A 47 -0.65 -5.54 5.68
N LEU A 48 0.50 -5.05 5.21
CA LEU A 48 1.27 -5.58 4.08
C LEU A 48 2.76 -5.32 4.28
N ASN A 49 3.63 -6.15 3.69
CA ASN A 49 5.06 -5.83 3.52
C ASN A 49 5.41 -5.78 2.03
N ILE A 50 5.95 -4.64 1.60
CA ILE A 50 6.34 -4.38 0.21
C ILE A 50 7.67 -5.09 -0.09
N PRO A 51 7.80 -5.81 -1.22
CA PRO A 51 9.06 -6.48 -1.57
C PRO A 51 10.21 -5.49 -1.70
N LYS A 52 11.42 -5.94 -1.30
CA LYS A 52 12.61 -5.09 -1.12
C LYS A 52 12.88 -4.09 -2.26
N LYS A 53 12.69 -4.51 -3.52
CA LYS A 53 12.97 -3.69 -4.71
C LYS A 53 12.02 -2.51 -4.94
N PHE A 54 10.90 -2.46 -4.22
CA PHE A 54 9.86 -1.44 -4.34
C PHE A 54 9.71 -0.56 -3.08
N ARG A 55 10.58 -0.74 -2.07
CA ARG A 55 10.44 -0.04 -0.79
C ARG A 55 10.84 1.43 -0.90
N PRO A 56 10.16 2.36 -0.21
CA PRO A 56 10.54 3.76 -0.19
C PRO A 56 11.81 3.98 0.64
N LYS A 57 12.52 5.10 0.41
CA LYS A 57 13.67 5.50 1.23
C LYS A 57 13.29 6.13 2.56
N SER A 58 12.18 6.85 2.59
CA SER A 58 11.66 7.56 3.75
C SER A 58 10.24 7.11 4.04
N THR A 59 9.77 7.40 5.25
CA THR A 59 8.39 7.09 5.61
C THR A 59 7.43 7.93 4.76
N ILE A 60 6.43 7.27 4.18
CA ILE A 60 5.37 7.92 3.41
C ILE A 60 4.10 7.86 4.22
N PHE A 61 3.42 8.99 4.37
CA PHE A 61 2.10 9.07 5.01
C PHE A 61 1.04 9.31 3.95
N PHE A 62 -0.10 8.65 4.07
CA PHE A 62 -1.24 8.84 3.17
C PHE A 62 -2.55 8.50 3.87
N SER A 63 -3.65 9.04 3.37
CA SER A 63 -4.99 8.71 3.85
C SER A 63 -5.72 7.86 2.82
N ALA A 64 -6.54 6.91 3.28
CA ALA A 64 -7.42 6.14 2.42
C ALA A 64 -8.83 6.08 3.01
N SER A 65 -9.83 6.23 2.16
CA SER A 65 -11.23 6.04 2.53
C SER A 65 -11.55 4.55 2.58
N TYR A 66 -12.41 4.14 3.50
CA TYR A 66 -12.92 2.77 3.50
C TYR A 66 -14.32 2.71 2.87
N ARG A 67 -14.57 1.65 2.10
CA ARG A 67 -15.58 1.57 1.03
C ARG A 67 -17.03 1.84 1.45
N ASN A 68 -17.39 1.54 2.69
CA ASN A 68 -18.75 1.59 3.22
C ASN A 68 -19.10 2.90 3.92
N THR A 69 -18.17 3.86 4.05
CA THR A 69 -18.46 5.16 4.66
C THR A 69 -17.76 6.29 3.91
N ASN A 70 -18.07 7.53 4.30
CA ASN A 70 -17.36 8.74 3.84
C ASN A 70 -16.12 9.06 4.68
N LYS A 71 -15.67 8.13 5.53
CA LYS A 71 -14.56 8.34 6.44
C LYS A 71 -13.27 7.78 5.88
N SER A 72 -12.16 8.32 6.37
CA SER A 72 -10.81 7.94 5.99
C SER A 72 -9.96 7.65 7.21
N THR A 73 -8.98 6.77 7.06
CA THR A 73 -7.94 6.55 8.06
C THR A 73 -6.57 6.86 7.46
N THR A 74 -5.60 7.07 8.33
CA THR A 74 -4.20 7.30 7.95
C THR A 74 -3.46 5.97 7.88
N PHE A 75 -2.60 5.86 6.88
CA PHE A 75 -1.62 4.81 6.71
C PHE A 75 -0.22 5.42 6.60
N TYR A 76 0.78 4.61 6.87
CA TYR A 76 2.14 4.93 6.49
C TYR A 76 2.89 3.72 5.95
N ILE A 77 3.91 4.00 5.14
CA ILE A 77 4.88 3.00 4.65
C ILE A 77 6.23 3.33 5.22
N SER A 78 6.77 2.42 6.03
CA SER A 78 8.12 2.54 6.57
C SER A 78 9.18 2.12 5.52
N PRO A 79 10.43 2.58 5.62
CA PRO A 79 11.51 2.18 4.69
C PRO A 79 11.79 0.67 4.65
N ASN A 80 11.40 -0.08 5.68
CA ASN A 80 11.46 -1.54 5.71
C ASN A 80 10.35 -2.23 4.87
N GLY A 81 9.46 -1.46 4.25
CA GLY A 81 8.37 -1.92 3.40
C GLY A 81 7.05 -2.17 4.12
N ASP A 82 6.97 -1.99 5.43
CA ASP A 82 5.74 -2.21 6.18
C ASP A 82 4.72 -1.12 5.84
N VAL A 83 3.58 -1.54 5.31
CA VAL A 83 2.37 -0.72 5.20
C VAL A 83 1.61 -0.90 6.50
N THR A 84 1.47 0.18 7.26
CA THR A 84 0.81 0.17 8.58
C THR A 84 -0.42 1.05 8.54
N LYS A 85 -1.53 0.52 9.06
CA LYS A 85 -2.71 1.31 9.33
C LYS A 85 -2.55 2.00 10.68
N SER A 86 -2.59 3.32 10.72
CA SER A 86 -2.26 4.14 11.91
C SER A 86 -3.46 4.80 12.56
N GLY A 87 -4.66 4.27 12.32
CA GLY A 87 -5.89 4.76 12.92
C GLY A 87 -6.86 3.64 13.28
N THR A 88 -7.85 4.00 14.06
CA THR A 88 -8.98 3.15 14.44
C THR A 88 -10.10 3.33 13.43
N ASP A 89 -10.72 2.24 13.03
CA ASP A 89 -11.98 2.33 12.31
C ASP A 89 -13.15 2.31 13.27
N ASP A 90 -14.13 3.14 12.98
CA ASP A 90 -15.44 3.13 13.60
C ASP A 90 -16.42 2.14 12.94
N ASP A 91 -16.07 1.60 11.76
CA ASP A 91 -16.80 0.53 11.08
C ASP A 91 -15.84 -0.38 10.28
N GLN A 92 -16.22 -1.64 10.03
CA GLN A 92 -15.39 -2.58 9.27
C GLN A 92 -15.55 -2.34 7.78
N GLY A 93 -14.45 -2.01 7.09
CA GLY A 93 -14.48 -1.69 5.67
C GLY A 93 -13.22 -2.11 4.92
N ALA A 94 -13.41 -2.33 3.61
CA ALA A 94 -12.29 -2.50 2.69
C ALA A 94 -11.73 -1.14 2.30
N TYR A 95 -10.42 -1.06 2.10
CA TYR A 95 -9.73 0.12 1.59
C TYR A 95 -9.37 -0.08 0.13
N TYR A 96 -9.65 0.95 -0.67
CA TYR A 96 -9.06 1.08 -1.98
C TYR A 96 -8.12 2.28 -1.98
N PHE A 97 -6.85 2.08 -2.34
CA PHE A 97 -5.92 3.18 -2.53
C PHE A 97 -4.92 2.91 -3.64
N THR A 98 -4.48 4.00 -4.26
CA THR A 98 -3.35 4.04 -5.18
C THR A 98 -2.41 5.13 -4.71
N ILE A 99 -1.16 4.78 -4.46
CA ILE A 99 -0.12 5.73 -4.08
C ILE A 99 1.07 5.56 -5.01
N THR A 100 1.74 6.67 -5.30
CA THR A 100 2.97 6.69 -6.07
C THR A 100 4.04 7.40 -5.27
N TYR A 101 5.24 6.85 -5.24
CA TYR A 101 6.37 7.42 -4.51
C TYR A 101 7.71 7.16 -5.20
N PRO A 102 8.70 8.04 -4.98
CA PRO A 102 10.02 7.86 -5.52
C PRO A 102 10.76 6.72 -4.82
N VAL A 103 11.55 6.00 -5.59
CA VAL A 103 12.58 5.05 -5.16
C VAL A 103 13.84 5.33 -5.94
N ASP A 104 15.01 5.08 -5.37
CA ASP A 104 16.29 5.27 -6.09
C ASP A 104 16.80 4.01 -6.76
#